data_AF-A0A8J7HZ29-F1
#
_entry.id   AF-A0A8J7HZ29-F1
#
_cell.length_a   1.000
_cell.length_b   1.000
_cell.length_c   1.000
_cell.angle_alpha   90.00
_cell.angle_beta   90.00
_cell.angle_gamma   90.00
#
_symmetry.space_group_name_H-M   'P 1'
#
loop_
_entity.id
_entity.type
_entity.pdbx_description
1 polymer ?
#
loop_
_entity_poly.entity_id
_entity_poly.type
_entity_poly.pdbx_seq_one_letter_code
_entity_poly.pdbx_strand_id
1 'polypeptide(L)' 'MKNSLKDDRNVLFNWTCKGLKYYLLILLGFAIAVIVSHVFGAVSLVGILLSASVWLWFLRIAVFLFCLFAIAMMIESWG' A
#
# COMPACT_ATOMS: atom_id res chain seq x y z
N MET A 1 -19.50 14.88 -27.68
CA MET A 1 -19.92 13.58 -27.12
C MET A 1 -18.72 13.00 -26.37
N LYS A 2 -18.91 12.66 -25.10
CA LYS A 2 -17.90 12.63 -24.02
C LYS A 2 -16.97 11.41 -24.11
N ASN A 3 -15.68 11.64 -24.40
CA ASN A 3 -14.62 10.62 -24.47
C ASN A 3 -13.89 10.41 -23.11
N SER A 4 -14.32 11.07 -22.04
CA SER A 4 -13.54 11.13 -20.79
C SER A 4 -13.42 9.79 -20.04
N LEU A 5 -14.31 8.81 -20.30
CA LEU A 5 -14.30 7.54 -19.57
C LEU A 5 -13.13 6.61 -19.91
N LYS A 6 -12.44 6.77 -21.06
CA LYS A 6 -11.26 5.95 -21.40
C LYS A 6 -9.96 6.52 -20.83
N ASP A 7 -9.87 7.84 -20.71
CA ASP A 7 -8.68 8.52 -20.17
C ASP A 7 -8.59 8.36 -18.64
N ASP A 8 -9.72 8.57 -17.95
CA ASP A 8 -9.82 8.40 -16.49
C ASP A 8 -9.48 6.97 -16.01
N ARG A 9 -9.77 5.93 -16.82
CA ARG A 9 -9.47 4.52 -16.47
C ARG A 9 -7.98 4.24 -16.43
N ASN A 10 -7.24 4.73 -17.42
CA ASN A 10 -5.79 4.60 -17.45
C ASN A 10 -5.14 5.38 -16.30
N VAL A 11 -5.73 6.54 -15.94
CA VAL A 11 -5.27 7.35 -14.80
C VAL A 11 -5.53 6.65 -13.46
N LEU A 12 -6.71 6.04 -13.26
CA LEU A 12 -7.07 5.29 -12.04
C LEU A 12 -6.21 4.04 -11.86
N PHE A 13 -5.98 3.27 -12.93
CA PHE A 13 -5.11 2.10 -12.88
C PHE A 13 -3.66 2.50 -12.57
N ASN A 14 -3.15 3.54 -13.24
CA ASN A 14 -1.83 4.07 -12.97
C ASN A 14 -1.70 4.59 -11.53
N TRP A 15 -2.71 5.32 -11.02
CA TRP A 15 -2.75 5.77 -9.62
C TRP A 15 -2.71 4.61 -8.65
N THR A 16 -3.43 3.53 -8.94
CA THR A 16 -3.50 2.37 -8.05
C THR A 16 -2.20 1.56 -8.08
N CYS A 17 -1.61 1.34 -9.25
CA CYS A 17 -0.26 0.76 -9.39
C CYS A 17 0.80 1.61 -8.67
N LYS A 18 0.70 2.94 -8.80
CA LYS A 18 1.62 3.87 -8.15
C LYS A 18 1.43 3.85 -6.63
N GLY A 19 0.19 3.80 -6.16
CA GLY A 19 -0.17 3.61 -4.75
C GLY A 19 0.42 2.33 -4.17
N LEU A 20 0.27 1.20 -4.88
CA LEU A 20 0.86 -0.08 -4.48
C LEU A 20 2.39 0.00 -4.41
N LYS A 21 3.03 0.62 -5.40
CA LYS A 21 4.50 0.83 -5.38
C LYS A 21 4.95 1.66 -4.17
N TYR A 22 4.24 2.74 -3.85
CA TYR A 22 4.53 3.54 -2.66
C TYR A 22 4.28 2.77 -1.36
N TYR A 23 3.23 1.93 -1.32
CA TYR A 23 2.97 1.06 -0.18
C TYR A 23 4.11 0.07 0.06
N LEU A 24 4.61 -0.61 -0.97
CA LEU A 24 5.79 -1.47 -0.86
C LEU A 24 7.03 -0.71 -0.39
N LEU A 25 7.25 0.52 -0.88
CA LEU A 25 8.37 1.36 -0.43
C LEU A 25 8.27 1.74 1.05
N ILE A 26 7.08 2.08 1.53
CA ILE A 26 6.83 2.35 2.96
C ILE A 26 7.10 1.09 3.78
N LEU A 27 6.65 -0.08 3.31
CA LEU A 27 6.83 -1.36 3.99
C LEU A 27 8.31 -1.76 4.06
N LEU A 28 9.08 -1.48 2.99
CA LEU A 28 10.52 -1.65 2.96
C LEU A 28 11.22 -0.71 3.94
N GLY A 29 10.87 0.58 3.94
CA GLY A 29 11.41 1.55 4.90
C GLY A 29 11.11 1.18 6.35
N PHE A 30 9.90 0.69 6.61
CA PHE A 30 9.49 0.18 7.91
C PHE A 30 10.32 -1.04 8.33
N ALA A 31 10.52 -2.01 7.43
CA ALA A 31 11.38 -3.16 7.69
C ALA A 31 12.81 -2.74 8.03
N ILE A 32 13.38 -1.78 7.30
CA ILE A 32 14.72 -1.24 7.58
C ILE A 32 14.75 -0.58 8.97
N ALA A 33 13.75 0.23 9.32
CA ALA A 33 13.69 0.88 10.63
C ALA A 33 13.60 -0.13 11.79
N VAL A 34 12.86 -1.24 11.60
CA VAL A 34 12.79 -2.34 12.56
C VAL A 34 14.14 -3.04 12.72
N ILE A 35 14.81 -3.38 11.62
CA ILE A 35 16.13 -4.03 11.64
C ILE A 35 17.16 -3.13 12.33
N VAL A 36 17.21 -1.85 11.97
CA VAL A 36 18.11 -0.87 12.59
C VAL A 36 17.84 -0.73 14.08
N SER A 37 16.58 -0.58 14.48
CA SER A 37 16.20 -0.48 15.91
C SER A 37 16.56 -1.75 16.70
N HIS A 38 16.43 -2.92 16.07
CA HIS A 38 16.82 -4.20 16.67
C HIS A 38 18.34 -4.30 16.85
N VAL A 39 19.13 -3.91 15.83
CA VAL A 39 20.61 -3.90 15.90
C VAL A 39 21.11 -2.90 16.94
N PHE A 40 20.45 -1.75 17.10
CA PHE A 40 20.80 -0.73 18.08
C PHE A 40 20.35 -1.06 19.52
N GLY A 41 19.66 -2.19 19.74
CA GLY A 41 19.16 -2.58 21.06
C GLY A 41 17.97 -1.75 21.56
N ALA A 42 17.31 -0.99 20.68
CA ALA A 42 16.09 -0.23 20.98
C ALA A 42 14.85 -1.15 20.96
N VAL A 43 14.88 -2.22 21.76
CA VAL A 43 13.87 -3.29 21.81
C VAL A 43 12.47 -2.74 22.13
N SER A 44 12.38 -1.67 22.93
CA SER A 44 11.13 -0.99 23.27
C SER A 44 10.45 -0.39 22.04
N LEU A 45 11.22 0.17 21.10
CA LEU A 45 10.70 0.75 19.87
C LEU A 45 10.19 -0.35 18.93
N VAL A 46 10.94 -1.44 18.83
CA VAL A 46 10.55 -2.63 18.06
C VAL A 46 9.26 -3.24 18.61
N GLY A 47 9.08 -3.31 19.94
CA GLY A 47 7.85 -3.81 20.55
C GLY A 47 6.61 -2.96 20.22
N ILE A 48 6.77 -1.64 20.12
CA ILE A 48 5.68 -0.73 19.73
C ILE A 48 5.39 -0.85 18.22
N LEU A 49 6.44 -0.92 17.39
CA LEU A 49 6.31 -1.10 15.94
C LEU A 49 5.70 -2.46 15.58
N LEU A 50 6.04 -3.52 16.32
CA LEU A 50 5.53 -4.87 16.13
C LEU A 50 4.25 -5.14 16.94
N SER A 51 3.64 -4.10 17.50
CA SER A 51 2.38 -4.25 18.21
C SER A 51 1.28 -4.69 17.23
N ALA A 52 0.42 -5.60 17.68
CA ALA A 52 -0.68 -6.15 16.89
C ALA A 52 -1.56 -5.04 16.28
N SER A 53 -1.70 -3.89 16.96
CA SER A 53 -2.43 -2.73 16.46
C SER A 53 -1.82 -2.10 15.20
N VAL A 54 -0.50 -2.00 15.12
CA VAL A 54 0.22 -1.47 13.95
C VAL A 54 0.08 -2.43 12.79
N TRP A 55 0.21 -3.74 13.05
CA TRP A 55 0.03 -4.77 12.03
C TRP A 55 -1.41 -4.81 11.49
N LEU A 56 -2.42 -4.63 12.37
CA LEU A 56 -3.82 -4.51 11.96
C LEU A 56 -4.06 -3.31 11.05
N TRP A 57 -3.43 -2.17 11.36
CA TRP A 57 -3.52 -0.96 10.54
C TRP A 57 -2.86 -1.17 9.17
N PHE A 58 -1.67 -1.78 9.14
CA PHE A 58 -0.98 -2.16 7.91
C PHE A 58 -1.84 -3.08 7.05
N LEU A 59 -2.48 -4.09 7.66
CA LEU A 59 -3.35 -5.04 6.97
C LEU A 59 -4.62 -4.36 6.43
N ARG A 60 -5.24 -3.45 7.19
CA ARG A 60 -6.38 -2.65 6.69
C ARG A 60 -6.00 -1.83 5.48
N ILE A 61 -4.84 -1.17 5.51
CA ILE A 61 -4.36 -0.36 4.39
C ILE A 61 -4.07 -1.26 3.19
N ALA A 62 -3.43 -2.42 3.39
CA ALA A 62 -3.19 -3.40 2.33
C ALA A 62 -4.48 -3.86 1.67
N VAL A 63 -5.49 -4.23 2.47
CA VAL A 63 -6.80 -4.67 1.97
C VAL A 63 -7.49 -3.55 1.20
N PHE A 64 -7.45 -2.31 1.69
CA PHE A 64 -8.05 -1.17 1.02
C PHE A 64 -7.40 -0.91 -0.35
N LEU A 65 -6.06 -0.96 -0.40
CA LEU A 65 -5.29 -0.81 -1.63
C LEU A 65 -5.57 -1.95 -2.62
N PHE A 66 -5.66 -3.19 -2.12
CA PHE A 66 -5.96 -4.36 -2.92
C PHE A 66 -7.37 -4.29 -3.51
N CYS A 67 -8.37 -3.84 -2.73
CA CYS A 67 -9.71 -3.60 -3.23
C CYS A 67 -9.72 -2.53 -4.34
N LEU A 68 -9.03 -1.41 -4.14
CA LEU A 68 -8.88 -0.39 -5.19
C LEU A 68 -8.22 -0.97 -6.45
N PHE A 69 -7.22 -1.82 -6.28
CA PHE A 69 -6.52 -2.48 -7.39
C PHE A 69 -7.43 -3.45 -8.15
N ALA A 70 -8.19 -4.27 -7.43
CA ALA A 70 -9.16 -5.19 -8.02
C ALA A 70 -10.26 -4.43 -8.79
N ILE A 71 -10.77 -3.32 -8.22
CA ILE A 71 -11.75 -2.46 -8.89
C ILE A 71 -11.15 -1.87 -10.17
N ALA A 72 -9.92 -1.36 -10.13
CA ALA A 72 -9.24 -0.81 -11.30
C ALA A 72 -9.06 -1.87 -12.41
N MET A 73 -8.63 -3.10 -12.05
CA MET A 73 -8.51 -4.23 -12.98
C MET A 73 -9.85 -4.64 -13.59
N MET A 74 -10.92 -4.69 -12.78
CA MET A 74 -12.26 -5.06 -13.25
C MET A 74 -12.82 -4.03 -14.23
N ILE A 75 -12.53 -2.75 -14.00
CA ILE A 75 -12.91 -1.64 -14.88
C ILE A 75 -12.13 -1.67 -16.21
N GLU A 76 -10.85 -2.09 -16.19
CA GLU A 76 -10.05 -2.27 -17.40
C GLU A 76 -10.52 -3.48 -18.22
N SER A 77 -10.86 -4.60 -17.57
CA SER A 77 -11.36 -5.81 -18.23
C SER A 77 -12.72 -5.63 -18.92
N TRP A 78 -13.49 -4.61 -18.56
CA TRP A 78 -14.80 -4.32 -19.17
C TRP A 78 -14.71 -3.33 -20.35
N GLY A 79 -13.51 -2.84 -20.67
CA GLY A 79 -13.24 -1.75 -21.62
C GLY A 79 -12.91 -2.16 -23.04
#